data_AF-A0A2H0QN35-F1
#
_entry.id   AF-A0A2H0QN35-F1
#
_cell.length_a   1.000
_cell.length_b   1.000
_cell.length_c   1.000
_cell.angle_alpha   90.00
_cell.angle_beta   90.00
_cell.angle_gamma   90.00
#
_symmetry.space_group_name_H-M   'P 1'
#
loop_
_entity.id
_entity.type
_entity.pdbx_description
1 polymer ?
#
loop_
_entity_poly.entity_id
_entity_poly.type
_entity_poly.pdbx_seq_one_letter_code
_entity_poly.pdbx_strand_id
1 'polypeptide(L)'
;MLVDANTTRENLRALLERQEMIAPINVSKERRANFKAACDLEGFKKISIVLEDLIGQLNETYFKASGKLKIEVEGFNDRAVSSISCEVTTWQTFKEVCNKNHLKIADVIEAVMGDYVTQIEKTRKIKIINGKVKK
;
A
#
# COMPACT_ATOMS: atom_id res chain seq x y z
N MET A 1 22.67 -33.41 -9.06
CA MET A 1 21.78 -32.38 -9.63
C MET A 1 22.50 -31.06 -9.50
N LEU A 2 23.03 -30.54 -10.60
CA LEU A 2 23.66 -29.22 -10.65
C LEU A 2 22.53 -28.19 -10.62
N VAL A 3 22.48 -27.39 -9.56
CA VAL A 3 21.58 -26.24 -9.51
C VAL A 3 22.03 -25.28 -10.60
N ASP A 4 21.17 -25.05 -11.59
CA ASP A 4 21.44 -24.20 -12.75
C ASP A 4 21.96 -22.82 -12.30
N ALA A 5 23.23 -22.52 -12.60
CA ALA A 5 23.84 -21.23 -12.30
C ALA A 5 23.10 -20.05 -12.98
N ASN A 6 22.27 -20.34 -13.99
CA ASN A 6 21.40 -19.37 -14.66
C ASN A 6 20.23 -18.92 -13.79
N THR A 7 19.57 -19.82 -13.06
CA THR A 7 18.44 -19.47 -12.17
C THR A 7 18.91 -18.56 -11.03
N THR A 8 20.14 -18.78 -10.54
CA THR A 8 20.75 -17.95 -9.50
C THR A 8 21.12 -16.56 -10.02
N ARG A 9 21.59 -16.43 -11.27
CA ARG A 9 21.93 -15.13 -11.90
C ARG A 9 20.72 -14.26 -12.22
N GLU A 10 19.61 -14.85 -12.66
CA GLU A 10 18.37 -14.10 -12.90
C GLU A 10 17.72 -13.64 -11.59
N ASN A 11 17.71 -14.49 -10.56
CA ASN A 11 17.28 -14.10 -9.23
C ASN A 11 18.20 -13.06 -8.58
N LEU A 12 19.53 -13.14 -8.80
CA LEU A 12 20.48 -12.11 -8.36
C LEU A 12 20.32 -10.79 -9.13
N ARG A 13 20.03 -10.81 -10.44
CA ARG A 13 19.70 -9.59 -11.22
C ARG A 13 18.39 -8.97 -10.78
N ALA A 14 17.36 -9.78 -10.51
CA ALA A 14 16.09 -9.31 -9.95
C ALA A 14 16.26 -8.72 -8.52
N LEU A 15 17.22 -9.22 -7.74
CA LEU A 15 17.62 -8.66 -6.45
C LEU A 15 18.53 -7.42 -6.57
N LEU A 16 19.31 -7.30 -7.65
CA LEU A 16 20.27 -6.21 -7.88
C LEU A 16 19.63 -4.94 -8.47
N GLU A 17 18.40 -4.99 -8.99
CA GLU A 17 17.74 -3.83 -9.62
C GLU A 17 16.30 -3.55 -9.16
N ARG A 18 15.87 -4.09 -8.00
CA ARG A 18 14.73 -3.48 -7.30
C ARG A 18 15.19 -2.16 -6.69
N GLN A 19 15.11 -1.10 -7.48
CA GLN A 19 15.39 0.25 -7.00
C GLN A 19 14.28 0.62 -6.02
N GLU A 20 14.51 0.40 -4.74
CA GLU A 20 13.63 0.87 -3.68
C GLU A 20 13.82 2.37 -3.47
N MET A 21 12.73 3.08 -3.21
CA MET A 21 12.74 4.47 -2.79
C MET A 21 11.96 4.68 -1.51
N ILE A 22 12.35 5.70 -0.76
CA ILE A 22 11.58 6.19 0.38
C ILE A 22 10.59 7.23 -0.15
N ALA A 23 9.32 6.84 -0.28
CA ALA A 23 8.25 7.71 -0.72
C ALA A 23 7.64 8.47 0.47
N PRO A 24 7.65 9.82 0.46
CA PRO A 24 6.93 10.59 1.46
C PRO A 24 5.42 10.48 1.21
N ILE A 25 4.67 10.20 2.28
CA ILE A 25 3.21 10.13 2.26
C ILE A 25 2.67 11.06 3.34
N ASN A 26 1.59 11.79 3.04
CA ASN A 26 0.94 12.65 4.02
C ASN A 26 -0.43 12.06 4.33
N VAL A 27 -0.55 11.35 5.45
CA VAL A 27 -1.73 10.56 5.79
C VAL A 27 -2.17 10.80 7.23
N SER A 28 -3.46 10.61 7.50
CA SER A 28 -4.04 10.67 8.84
C SER A 28 -3.30 9.75 9.82
N LYS A 29 -3.05 10.26 11.02
CA LYS A 29 -2.41 9.48 12.09
C LYS A 29 -3.33 8.34 12.51
N GLU A 30 -4.63 8.60 12.59
CA GLU A 30 -5.62 7.57 12.89
C GLU A 30 -5.62 6.47 11.82
N ARG A 31 -5.75 6.83 10.53
CA ARG A 31 -5.75 5.83 9.44
C ARG A 31 -4.50 4.98 9.46
N ARG A 32 -3.33 5.61 9.64
CA ARG A 32 -2.05 4.90 9.74
C ARG A 32 -2.00 3.97 10.95
N ALA A 33 -2.48 4.40 12.12
CA ALA A 33 -2.51 3.58 13.33
C ALA A 33 -3.43 2.37 13.16
N ASN A 34 -4.62 2.56 12.59
CA ASN A 34 -5.57 1.48 12.31
C ASN A 34 -4.98 0.49 11.29
N PHE A 35 -4.38 1.01 10.21
CA PHE A 35 -3.73 0.19 9.20
C PHE A 35 -2.57 -0.64 9.79
N LYS A 36 -1.75 -0.04 10.65
CA LYS A 36 -0.68 -0.75 11.35
C LYS A 36 -1.24 -1.88 12.20
N ALA A 37 -2.29 -1.62 12.99
CA ALA A 37 -2.91 -2.66 13.82
C ALA A 37 -3.49 -3.81 12.98
N ALA A 38 -4.08 -3.50 11.83
CA ALA A 38 -4.54 -4.52 10.88
C ALA A 38 -3.37 -5.35 10.32
N CYS A 39 -2.27 -4.71 9.94
CA CYS A 39 -1.05 -5.42 9.49
C CYS A 39 -0.47 -6.31 10.60
N ASP A 40 -0.41 -5.82 11.83
CA ASP A 40 0.10 -6.55 13.00
C ASP A 40 -0.75 -7.82 13.26
N LEU A 41 -2.08 -7.75 13.07
CA LEU A 41 -2.99 -8.89 13.21
C LEU A 41 -2.76 -9.99 12.17
N GLU A 42 -2.39 -9.59 10.96
CA GLU A 42 -2.02 -10.50 9.87
C GLU A 42 -0.56 -10.98 9.97
N GLY A 43 0.20 -10.51 10.97
CA GLY A 43 1.57 -10.95 11.23
C GLY A 43 2.64 -10.20 10.41
N PHE A 44 2.29 -9.11 9.73
CA PHE A 44 3.25 -8.34 8.95
C PHE A 44 4.10 -7.43 9.83
N LYS A 45 5.43 -7.58 9.75
CA LYS A 45 6.40 -6.75 10.50
C LYS A 45 6.60 -5.35 9.92
N LYS A 46 6.29 -5.15 8.64
CA LYS A 46 6.49 -3.90 7.91
C LYS A 46 5.24 -3.52 7.15
N ILE A 47 4.62 -2.39 7.52
CA ILE A 47 3.44 -1.86 6.84
C ILE A 47 3.74 -1.46 5.38
N SER A 48 4.99 -1.12 5.07
CA SER A 48 5.40 -0.71 3.72
C SER A 48 5.19 -1.82 2.69
N ILE A 49 5.45 -3.09 3.06
CA ILE A 49 5.28 -4.24 2.17
C ILE A 49 3.80 -4.40 1.80
N VAL A 50 2.92 -4.31 2.81
CA VAL A 50 1.47 -4.42 2.61
C VAL A 50 0.96 -3.25 1.77
N LEU A 51 1.41 -2.03 2.07
CA LEU A 51 0.95 -0.87 1.33
C LEU A 51 1.46 -0.86 -0.11
N GLU A 52 2.70 -1.27 -0.36
CA GLU A 52 3.24 -1.44 -1.70
C GLU A 52 2.42 -2.46 -2.51
N ASP A 53 2.09 -3.61 -1.90
CA ASP A 53 1.25 -4.62 -2.53
C ASP A 53 -0.13 -4.06 -2.91
N LEU A 54 -0.76 -3.33 -1.99
CA LEU A 54 -2.06 -2.69 -2.25
C LEU A 54 -1.98 -1.63 -3.36
N ILE A 55 -0.90 -0.83 -3.41
CA ILE A 55 -0.65 0.12 -4.50
C ILE A 55 -0.47 -0.62 -5.84
N GLY A 56 0.26 -1.74 -5.84
CA GLY A 56 0.41 -2.60 -7.00
C GLY A 56 -0.94 -3.11 -7.53
N GLN A 57 -1.79 -3.64 -6.64
CA GLN A 57 -3.14 -4.09 -6.98
C GLN A 57 -4.01 -2.96 -7.55
N LEU A 58 -3.88 -1.74 -7.01
CA LEU A 58 -4.60 -0.56 -7.51
C LEU A 58 -4.13 -0.17 -8.91
N ASN A 59 -2.83 -0.17 -9.16
CA ASN A 59 -2.26 0.09 -10.48
C ASN A 59 -2.77 -0.94 -11.50
N GLU A 60 -2.71 -2.23 -11.17
CA GLU A 60 -3.25 -3.28 -12.03
C GLU A 60 -4.74 -3.09 -12.32
N THR A 61 -5.53 -2.77 -11.30
CA THR A 61 -6.97 -2.54 -11.43
C THR A 61 -7.24 -1.36 -12.36
N TYR A 62 -6.49 -0.27 -12.25
CA TYR A 62 -6.59 0.88 -13.15
C TYR A 62 -6.35 0.49 -14.62
N PHE A 63 -5.30 -0.27 -14.90
CA PHE A 63 -5.00 -0.71 -16.27
C PHE A 63 -6.02 -1.71 -16.80
N LYS A 64 -6.54 -2.61 -15.95
CA LYS A 64 -7.58 -3.59 -16.31
C LYS A 64 -8.96 -2.93 -16.52
N ALA A 65 -9.31 -1.92 -15.71
CA ALA A 65 -10.62 -1.25 -15.72
C ALA A 65 -10.72 -0.09 -16.74
N SER A 66 -9.89 -0.09 -17.78
CA SER A 66 -9.86 0.94 -18.83
C SER A 66 -9.68 2.37 -18.28
N GLY A 67 -8.93 2.54 -17.20
CA GLY A 67 -8.46 3.84 -16.74
C GLY A 67 -9.45 4.65 -15.89
N LYS A 68 -10.44 4.01 -15.25
CA LYS A 68 -11.31 4.69 -14.27
C LYS A 68 -11.13 4.07 -12.88
N LEU A 69 -10.61 4.87 -11.94
CA LEU A 69 -10.63 4.55 -10.51
C LEU A 69 -11.80 5.28 -9.85
N LYS A 70 -12.68 4.55 -9.18
CA LYS A 70 -13.64 5.11 -8.23
C LYS A 70 -13.11 4.86 -6.84
N ILE A 71 -12.68 5.92 -6.18
CA ILE A 71 -12.18 5.88 -4.81
C ILE A 71 -13.03 6.85 -4.00
N GLU A 72 -13.66 6.35 -2.95
CA GLU A 72 -14.33 7.21 -1.99
C GLU A 72 -13.28 7.81 -1.05
N VAL A 73 -13.19 9.14 -1.07
CA VAL A 73 -12.20 9.88 -0.30
C VAL A 73 -12.90 10.55 0.88
N GLU A 74 -12.45 10.22 2.08
CA GLU A 74 -12.80 10.96 3.29
C GLU A 74 -11.73 12.03 3.58
N GLY A 75 -12.17 13.22 3.96
CA GLY A 75 -11.26 14.31 4.34
C GLY A 75 -10.79 14.16 5.79
N PHE A 76 -9.50 13.92 6.00
CA PHE A 76 -8.89 13.89 7.33
C PHE A 76 -8.12 15.17 7.64
N ASN A 77 -8.32 15.72 8.84
CA ASN A 77 -7.69 16.97 9.29
C ASN A 77 -6.39 16.76 10.10
N ASP A 78 -6.05 15.53 10.44
CA ASP A 78 -4.92 15.18 11.31
C ASP A 78 -3.69 14.64 10.56
N ARG A 79 -3.59 14.91 9.26
CA ARG A 79 -2.54 14.38 8.38
C ARG A 79 -1.15 14.77 8.86
N ALA A 80 -0.25 13.80 8.87
CA ALA A 80 1.15 13.99 9.17
C ALA A 80 2.03 13.34 8.11
N VAL A 81 3.17 13.96 7.84
CA VAL A 81 4.19 13.42 6.95
C VAL A 81 4.76 12.13 7.56
N SER A 82 4.76 11.08 6.75
CA SER A 82 5.33 9.77 7.01
C SER A 82 6.09 9.32 5.76
N SER A 83 6.77 8.19 5.86
CA SER A 83 7.46 7.59 4.71
C SER A 83 7.20 6.10 4.62
N ILE A 84 7.23 5.57 3.41
CA ILE A 84 7.17 4.13 3.11
C ILE A 84 8.32 3.76 2.17
N SER A 85 8.79 2.52 2.29
CA SER A 85 9.68 1.92 1.28
C SER A 85 8.80 1.34 0.18
N CYS A 86 9.11 1.61 -1.09
CA CYS A 86 8.37 1.08 -2.23
C CYS A 86 9.30 1.04 -3.45
N GLU A 87 9.10 0.10 -4.35
CA GLU A 87 9.76 0.05 -5.64
C GLU A 87 9.48 1.33 -6.45
N VAL A 88 10.53 1.90 -7.04
CA VAL A 88 10.46 3.15 -7.81
C VAL A 88 9.42 3.06 -8.92
N THR A 89 9.38 1.96 -9.67
CA THR A 89 8.42 1.73 -10.77
C THR A 89 6.98 1.77 -10.27
N THR A 90 6.67 0.98 -9.24
CA THR A 90 5.36 0.91 -8.58
C THR A 90 4.90 2.29 -8.11
N TRP A 91 5.79 3.04 -7.45
CA TRP A 91 5.49 4.39 -6.97
C TRP A 91 5.28 5.39 -8.11
N GLN A 92 6.11 5.36 -9.15
CA GLN A 92 5.97 6.26 -10.31
C GLN A 92 4.66 6.00 -11.05
N THR A 93 4.36 4.74 -11.35
CA THR A 93 3.08 4.34 -11.96
C THR A 93 1.91 4.79 -11.12
N PHE A 94 1.98 4.62 -9.80
CA PHE A 94 0.94 5.07 -8.90
C PHE A 94 0.71 6.59 -8.95
N LYS A 95 1.78 7.39 -9.00
CA LYS A 95 1.67 8.85 -9.17
C LYS A 95 1.03 9.22 -10.50
N GLU A 96 1.38 8.54 -11.58
CA GLU A 96 0.77 8.76 -12.90
C GLU A 96 -0.72 8.45 -12.88
N VAL A 97 -1.10 7.33 -12.25
CA VAL A 97 -2.51 6.93 -12.08
C VAL A 97 -3.27 7.99 -11.29
N CYS A 98 -2.73 8.46 -10.15
CA CYS A 98 -3.36 9.52 -9.36
C CYS A 98 -3.54 10.80 -10.20
N ASN A 99 -2.50 11.22 -10.92
CA ASN A 99 -2.53 12.43 -11.74
C ASN A 99 -3.56 12.34 -12.87
N LYS A 100 -3.62 11.21 -13.59
CA LYS A 100 -4.59 10.98 -14.68
C LYS A 100 -6.04 10.98 -14.21
N ASN A 101 -6.30 10.64 -12.95
CA ASN A 101 -7.65 10.66 -12.36
C ASN A 101 -7.91 11.94 -11.54
N HIS A 102 -6.99 12.91 -11.53
CA HIS A 102 -7.07 14.11 -10.68
C HIS A 102 -7.25 13.82 -9.18
N LEU A 103 -6.67 12.71 -8.70
CA LEU A 103 -6.73 12.29 -7.31
C LEU A 103 -5.49 12.74 -6.56
N LYS A 104 -5.66 13.13 -5.29
CA LYS A 104 -4.51 13.40 -4.42
C LYS A 104 -3.97 12.08 -3.89
N ILE A 105 -2.65 11.91 -3.95
CA ILE A 105 -1.96 10.70 -3.46
C ILE A 105 -2.34 10.37 -2.00
N ALA A 106 -2.38 11.38 -1.13
CA ALA A 106 -2.78 11.24 0.27
C ALA A 106 -4.15 10.56 0.42
N ASP A 107 -5.12 11.06 -0.33
CA ASP A 107 -6.51 10.61 -0.32
C ASP A 107 -6.61 9.15 -0.79
N VAL A 108 -5.89 8.80 -1.85
CA VAL A 108 -5.86 7.44 -2.39
C VAL A 108 -5.22 6.46 -1.41
N ILE A 109 -4.10 6.83 -0.80
CA ILE A 109 -3.43 5.98 0.20
C ILE A 109 -4.32 5.77 1.41
N GLU A 110 -4.99 6.81 1.90
CA GLU A 110 -5.91 6.72 3.04
C GLU A 110 -7.10 5.80 2.72
N ALA A 111 -7.66 5.90 1.52
CA ALA A 111 -8.74 5.02 1.07
C ALA A 111 -8.29 3.56 1.03
N VAL A 112 -7.14 3.28 0.41
CA VAL A 112 -6.57 1.92 0.33
C VAL A 112 -6.27 1.34 1.71
N MET A 113 -5.70 2.14 2.61
CA MET A 113 -5.49 1.74 4.02
C MET A 113 -6.83 1.43 4.71
N GLY A 114 -7.86 2.25 4.45
CA GLY A 114 -9.19 2.09 5.02
C GLY A 114 -9.91 0.84 4.53
N ASP A 115 -9.83 0.55 3.25
CA ASP A 115 -10.40 -0.65 2.63
C ASP A 115 -9.74 -1.90 3.22
N TYR A 116 -8.42 -1.91 3.34
CA TYR A 116 -7.69 -3.01 3.96
C TYR A 116 -8.14 -3.26 5.41
N VAL A 117 -8.20 -2.19 6.24
CA VAL A 117 -8.69 -2.29 7.62
C VAL A 117 -10.12 -2.87 7.65
N THR A 118 -11.01 -2.37 6.79
CA THR A 118 -12.40 -2.84 6.69
C THR A 118 -12.49 -4.32 6.33
N GLN A 119 -11.62 -4.80 5.43
CA GLN A 119 -11.55 -6.22 5.08
C GLN A 119 -11.12 -7.06 6.28
N ILE A 120 -10.08 -6.64 7.01
CA ILE A 120 -9.62 -7.35 8.21
C ILE A 120 -10.69 -7.37 9.31
N GLU A 121 -11.36 -6.24 9.56
CA GLU A 121 -12.47 -6.14 10.51
C GLU A 121 -13.59 -7.15 10.19
N LYS A 122 -14.00 -7.22 8.92
CA LYS A 122 -15.05 -8.16 8.46
C LYS A 122 -14.61 -9.62 8.60
N THR A 123 -13.41 -9.95 8.13
CA THR A 123 -12.87 -11.32 8.15
C THR A 123 -12.71 -11.83 9.58
N ARG A 124 -12.20 -10.98 10.48
CA ARG A 124 -11.92 -11.37 11.88
C ARG A 124 -13.09 -11.09 12.84
N LYS A 125 -14.18 -10.46 12.38
CA LYS A 125 -15.32 -10.01 13.19
C LYS A 125 -14.88 -9.15 14.38
N ILE A 126 -14.02 -8.16 14.11
CA ILE A 126 -13.46 -7.23 15.10
C ILE A 126 -13.64 -5.78 14.63
N LYS A 127 -13.33 -4.83 15.52
CA LYS A 127 -13.19 -3.40 15.19
C LYS A 127 -11.80 -2.89 15.52
N ILE A 128 -11.24 -2.03 14.67
CA ILE A 128 -9.95 -1.38 14.87
C ILE A 128 -10.18 0.12 14.98
N ILE A 129 -9.95 0.67 16.17
CA ILE A 129 -10.21 2.09 16.46
C ILE A 129 -8.98 2.69 17.11
N ASN A 130 -8.42 3.75 16.52
CA ASN A 130 -7.19 4.40 16.97
C ASN A 130 -6.05 3.41 17.25
N GLY A 131 -5.83 2.45 16.35
CA GLY A 131 -4.81 1.41 16.45
C GLY A 131 -5.08 0.33 17.50
N LYS A 132 -6.27 0.30 18.11
CA LYS A 132 -6.66 -0.70 19.12
C LYS A 132 -7.72 -1.65 18.57
N VAL A 133 -7.49 -2.94 18.77
CA VAL A 133 -8.44 -4.01 18.43
C VAL A 133 -9.50 -4.10 19.52
N LYS A 134 -10.76 -4.04 19.12
CA LYS A 134 -11.95 -4.25 19.95
C LYS A 134 -12.71 -5.47 19.41
N LYS A 135 -13.19 -6.30 20.33
CA LYS A 135 -14.04 -7.47 20.05
C LYS A 135 -15.46 -7.17 20.52
#